data_AF-A0A819J2Z2-F1
#
_entry.id   AF-A0A819J2Z2-F1
#
_cell.length_a   1.000
_cell.length_b   1.000
_cell.length_c   1.000
_cell.angle_alpha   90.00
_cell.angle_beta   90.00
_cell.angle_gamma   90.00
#
_symmetry.space_group_name_H-M   'P 1'
#
loop_
_entity.id
_entity.type
_entity.pdbx_description
1 polymer ?
#
loop_
_entity_poly.entity_id
_entity_poly.type
_entity_poly.pdbx_seq_one_letter_code
_entity_poly.pdbx_strand_id
1 'polypeptide(L)'
;MVYGQNMPFIQDGRYSAQTKAIEINVNYGGGCAEHKFQLKIGSCLDDSYPVQCDAKLIDLTTNDFCEAFIHRKVSISLRESGLDNGYYTGASIQIQGAGDSKATIYLP
;
A
#
# COMPACT_ATOMS: atom_id res chain seq x y z
N MET A 1 -19.55 15.05 7.78
CA MET A 1 -18.26 14.88 7.10
C MET A 1 -17.89 13.42 7.24
N VAL A 2 -17.80 12.70 6.13
CA VAL A 2 -17.60 11.25 6.14
C VAL A 2 -16.16 10.98 6.57
N TYR A 3 -15.98 10.14 7.60
CA TYR A 3 -14.70 9.63 8.09
C TYR A 3 -13.96 8.95 6.93
N GLY A 4 -13.16 9.72 6.20
CA GLY A 4 -12.38 9.25 5.06
C GLY A 4 -11.14 8.55 5.57
N GLN A 5 -10.92 7.32 5.10
CA GLN A 5 -9.69 6.57 5.36
C GLN A 5 -8.48 7.47 5.09
N ASN A 6 -7.61 7.67 6.08
CA ASN A 6 -6.39 8.46 5.93
C ASN A 6 -5.47 7.71 4.98
N MET A 7 -5.29 8.20 3.76
CA MET A 7 -4.33 7.61 2.83
C MET A 7 -3.01 8.35 3.00
N PRO A 8 -1.87 7.64 3.12
CA PRO A 8 -0.59 8.32 3.12
C PRO A 8 -0.21 8.73 1.68
N PHE A 9 0.66 9.73 1.53
CA PHE A 9 1.20 10.13 0.24
C PHE A 9 2.33 9.16 -0.15
N ILE A 10 2.21 8.51 -1.31
CA ILE A 10 3.20 7.52 -1.78
C ILE A 10 4.32 8.23 -2.55
N GLN A 11 5.57 7.93 -2.21
CA GLN A 11 6.75 8.41 -2.94
C GLN A 11 7.20 7.39 -3.98
N ASP A 12 7.35 6.14 -3.57
CA ASP A 12 7.71 5.01 -4.42
C ASP A 12 7.35 3.69 -3.71
N GLY A 13 7.53 2.59 -4.42
CA GLY A 13 7.51 1.27 -3.80
C GLY A 13 8.12 0.19 -4.68
N ARG A 14 8.37 -0.96 -4.09
CA ARG A 14 8.91 -2.14 -4.76
C ARG A 14 8.52 -3.44 -4.06
N TYR A 15 8.63 -4.54 -4.78
CA TYR A 15 8.72 -5.86 -4.15
C TYR A 15 10.14 -6.11 -3.63
N SER A 16 10.26 -6.69 -2.44
CA SER A 16 11.54 -7.14 -1.87
C SER A 16 11.53 -8.67 -1.74
N ALA A 17 12.39 -9.34 -2.52
CA ALA A 17 12.57 -10.78 -2.44
C ALA A 17 13.17 -11.23 -1.10
N GLN A 18 13.95 -10.37 -0.44
CA GLN A 18 14.57 -10.68 0.85
C GLN A 18 13.53 -10.78 1.97
N THR A 19 12.56 -9.87 1.98
CA THR A 19 11.52 -9.80 3.03
C THR A 19 10.19 -10.43 2.58
N LYS A 20 10.06 -10.82 1.31
CA LYS A 20 8.83 -11.33 0.68
C LYS A 20 7.65 -10.38 0.92
N ALA A 21 7.90 -9.09 0.76
CA ALA A 21 6.97 -8.02 1.08
C ALA A 21 6.98 -6.92 0.03
N ILE A 22 5.87 -6.18 -0.04
CA ILE A 22 5.79 -4.91 -0.73
C ILE A 22 6.32 -3.84 0.21
N GLU A 23 7.39 -3.16 -0.19
CA GLU A 23 7.96 -2.02 0.50
C GLU A 23 7.49 -0.73 -0.17
N ILE A 24 6.89 0.18 0.59
CA ILE A 24 6.33 1.44 0.08
C ILE A 24 6.90 2.58 0.92
N ASN A 25 7.56 3.55 0.27
CA ASN A 25 7.98 4.77 0.93
C ASN A 25 6.83 5.76 0.93
N VAL A 26 6.45 6.22 2.12
CA VAL A 26 5.27 7.06 2.31
C VAL A 26 5.55 8.26 3.20
N ASN A 27 4.76 9.31 2.98
CA ASN A 27 4.67 10.48 3.83
C ASN A 27 3.27 10.60 4.41
N TYR A 28 3.16 10.89 5.70
CA TYR A 28 1.88 11.10 6.36
C TYR A 28 1.99 12.08 7.54
N GLY A 29 0.87 12.69 7.91
CA GLY A 29 0.75 13.51 9.11
C GLY A 29 0.39 12.67 10.34
N GLY A 30 0.91 13.02 11.51
CA GLY A 30 0.69 12.29 12.76
C GLY A 30 1.96 12.21 13.59
N GLY A 31 2.20 11.08 14.25
CA GLY A 31 3.49 10.73 14.85
C GLY A 31 3.47 10.51 16.36
N CYS A 32 2.32 10.67 17.02
CA CYS A 32 2.19 10.36 18.44
C CYS A 32 1.58 8.98 18.68
N ALA A 33 0.77 8.50 17.75
CA ALA A 33 0.24 7.14 17.77
C ALA A 33 1.07 6.21 16.88
N GLU A 34 0.95 4.91 17.14
CA GLU A 34 1.46 3.91 16.21
C GLU A 34 0.54 3.89 14.96
N HIS A 35 1.13 4.19 13.79
CA HIS A 35 0.42 4.14 12.51
C HIS A 35 0.37 2.72 11.94
N LYS A 36 -0.83 2.23 11.65
CA LYS A 36 -1.08 0.89 11.10
C LYS A 36 -1.59 0.99 9.67
N PHE A 37 -0.77 0.52 8.73
CA PHE A 37 -1.11 0.55 7.31
C PHE A 37 -1.66 -0.79 6.83
N GLN A 38 -2.64 -0.73 5.95
CA GLN A 38 -3.22 -1.89 5.28
C GLN A 38 -3.25 -1.65 3.77
N LEU A 39 -2.91 -2.69 3.00
CA LEU A 39 -3.12 -2.70 1.56
C LEU A 39 -4.49 -3.30 1.27
N LYS A 40 -5.39 -2.51 0.66
CA LYS A 40 -6.70 -2.97 0.23
C LYS A 40 -6.68 -3.22 -1.27
N ILE A 41 -6.70 -4.49 -1.67
CA ILE A 41 -6.78 -4.88 -3.08
C ILE A 41 -8.16 -4.51 -3.63
N GLY A 42 -8.15 -3.87 -4.79
CA GLY A 42 -9.33 -3.45 -5.55
C GLY A 42 -9.64 -4.45 -6.66
N SER A 43 -10.00 -3.92 -7.83
CA SER A 43 -10.26 -4.72 -9.04
C SER A 43 -8.96 -5.27 -9.63
N CYS A 44 -9.04 -6.49 -10.15
CA CYS A 44 -8.02 -7.09 -11.00
C CYS A 44 -8.60 -7.33 -12.39
N LEU A 45 -7.80 -7.10 -13.43
CA LEU A 45 -8.16 -7.41 -14.81
C LEU A 45 -7.90 -8.90 -15.08
N ASP A 46 -8.91 -9.73 -14.82
CA ASP A 46 -8.82 -11.19 -14.91
C ASP A 46 -8.45 -11.72 -16.30
N ASP A 47 -8.77 -10.97 -17.37
CA ASP A 47 -8.44 -11.32 -18.76
C ASP A 47 -7.01 -10.93 -19.16
N SER A 48 -6.20 -10.38 -18.23
CA SER A 48 -4.79 -10.03 -18.46
C SER A 48 -3.85 -11.07 -17.84
N TYR A 49 -2.83 -11.48 -18.59
CA TYR A 49 -1.76 -12.34 -18.07
C TYR A 49 -0.38 -11.73 -18.37
N PRO A 50 0.41 -11.33 -17.35
CA PRO A 50 0.08 -11.42 -15.92
C PRO A 50 -1.03 -10.44 -15.50
N VAL A 51 -1.71 -10.76 -14.39
CA VAL A 51 -2.86 -9.97 -13.90
C VAL A 51 -2.43 -8.57 -13.49
N GLN A 52 -3.29 -7.59 -13.80
CA GLN A 52 -3.10 -6.20 -13.41
C GLN A 52 -4.17 -5.82 -12.38
N CYS A 53 -3.75 -5.36 -11.21
CA CYS A 53 -4.65 -5.04 -10.10
C CYS A 53 -4.48 -3.61 -9.61
N ASP A 54 -5.58 -3.01 -9.20
CA ASP A 54 -5.58 -1.77 -8.42
C ASP A 54 -5.57 -2.09 -6.93
N ALA A 55 -4.94 -1.24 -6.13
CA ALA A 55 -4.94 -1.33 -4.68
C ALA A 55 -4.92 0.06 -4.05
N LYS A 56 -5.33 0.15 -2.78
CA LYS A 56 -5.25 1.38 -1.98
C LYS A 56 -4.45 1.12 -0.72
N LEU A 57 -3.49 2.00 -0.43
CA LEU A 57 -2.82 2.00 0.87
C LEU A 57 -3.62 2.88 1.83
N ILE A 58 -4.09 2.28 2.93
CA ILE A 58 -4.90 2.97 3.94
C ILE A 58 -4.19 2.94 5.29
N ASP A 59 -4.24 4.06 6.00
CA ASP A 59 -3.89 4.18 7.40
C ASP A 59 -5.13 3.93 8.25
N LEU A 60 -5.06 2.91 9.10
CA LEU A 60 -6.12 2.50 10.01
C LEU A 60 -6.05 3.23 11.36
N THR A 61 -5.04 4.08 11.57
CA THR A 61 -4.86 4.76 12.84
C THR A 61 -5.88 5.87 13.02
N THR A 62 -6.54 5.82 14.17
CA THR A 62 -7.53 6.81 14.61
C THR A 62 -6.98 7.60 15.79
N ASN A 63 -7.36 8.88 15.90
CA ASN A 63 -7.05 9.74 17.03
C ASN A 63 -5.55 10.04 17.22
N ASP A 64 -4.79 10.22 16.12
CA ASP A 64 -3.50 10.90 16.18
C ASP A 64 -3.71 12.39 15.91
N PHE A 65 -3.56 13.20 16.96
CA PHE A 65 -3.75 14.65 16.89
C PHE A 65 -2.44 15.41 16.67
N CYS A 66 -1.32 14.71 16.53
CA CYS A 66 -0.04 15.34 16.30
C CYS A 66 0.12 15.75 14.84
N GLU A 67 0.76 16.90 14.62
CA GLU A 67 0.94 17.50 13.30
C GLU A 67 2.36 17.30 12.75
N ALA A 68 3.05 16.22 13.14
CA ALA A 68 4.38 15.95 12.59
C ALA A 68 4.26 15.35 11.19
N PHE A 69 5.18 15.74 10.31
CA PHE A 69 5.30 15.19 8.97
C PHE A 69 6.31 14.03 9.01
N ILE A 70 5.82 12.80 8.83
CA ILE A 70 6.61 11.58 8.98
C ILE A 70 6.93 10.98 7.62
N HIS A 71 8.19 10.62 7.44
CA HIS A 71 8.69 9.83 6.31
C HIS A 71 8.97 8.40 6.80
N ARG A 72 8.32 7.40 6.21
CA ARG A 72 8.49 6.01 6.65
C ARG A 72 8.44 5.04 5.48
N LYS A 73 9.22 3.96 5.59
CA LYS A 73 9.04 2.77 4.76
C LYS A 73 8.05 1.82 5.42
N VAL A 74 6.92 1.59 4.76
CA VAL A 74 5.91 0.59 5.14
C VAL A 74 6.26 -0.72 4.44
N SER A 75 6.21 -1.82 5.17
CA SER A 75 6.44 -3.17 4.65
C SER A 75 5.21 -4.01 4.91
N ILE A 76 4.59 -4.54 3.85
CA ILE A 76 3.38 -5.37 3.93
C ILE A 76 3.71 -6.70 3.27
N SER A 77 3.59 -7.81 4.01
CA SER A 77 3.89 -9.11 3.44
C SER A 77 2.85 -9.50 2.38
N LEU A 78 3.25 -10.29 1.39
CA LEU A 78 2.31 -10.78 0.39
C LEU A 78 1.19 -11.62 1.03
N ARG A 79 1.54 -12.39 2.06
CA ARG A 79 0.60 -13.23 2.82
C ARG A 79 -0.47 -12.41 3.54
N GLU A 80 -0.09 -11.33 4.23
CA GLU A 80 -1.05 -10.43 4.89
C GLU A 80 -2.00 -9.76 3.89
N SER A 81 -1.54 -9.56 2.65
CA SER A 81 -2.31 -8.95 1.57
C SER A 81 -3.12 -9.94 0.74
N GLY A 82 -2.97 -11.26 0.98
CA GLY A 82 -3.59 -12.31 0.15
C GLY A 82 -2.99 -12.44 -1.27
N LEU A 83 -1.79 -11.92 -1.47
CA LEU A 83 -1.06 -11.87 -2.75
C LEU A 83 -0.01 -12.99 -2.89
N ASP A 84 -0.01 -13.99 -1.99
CA ASP A 84 1.01 -15.04 -1.90
C ASP A 84 0.66 -16.33 -2.67
N ASN A 85 -0.29 -16.25 -3.61
CA ASN A 85 -0.75 -17.39 -4.41
C ASN A 85 -0.43 -17.22 -5.90
N GLY A 86 -0.54 -18.31 -6.67
CA GLY A 86 -0.11 -18.36 -8.08
C GLY A 86 -0.92 -17.49 -9.05
N TYR A 87 -2.11 -17.01 -8.68
CA TYR A 87 -2.87 -16.07 -9.51
C TYR A 87 -2.15 -14.73 -9.67
N TYR A 88 -1.33 -14.33 -8.69
CA TYR A 88 -0.61 -13.06 -8.67
C TYR A 88 0.84 -13.15 -9.18
N THR A 89 1.27 -14.29 -9.72
CA THR A 89 2.63 -14.44 -10.26
C THR A 89 2.85 -13.50 -11.45
N GLY A 90 3.93 -12.70 -11.39
CA GLY A 90 4.24 -11.66 -12.37
C GLY A 90 3.27 -10.48 -12.40
N ALA A 91 2.31 -10.41 -11.47
CA ALA A 91 1.28 -9.37 -11.46
C ALA A 91 1.85 -7.97 -11.32
N SER A 92 1.16 -6.98 -11.89
CA SER A 92 1.40 -5.57 -11.61
C SER A 92 0.31 -5.03 -10.70
N ILE A 93 0.69 -4.39 -9.59
CA ILE A 93 -0.23 -3.80 -8.62
C ILE A 93 -0.02 -2.29 -8.62
N GLN A 94 -1.03 -1.53 -9.05
CA GLN A 94 -1.05 -0.07 -8.92
C GLN A 94 -1.62 0.30 -7.55
N ILE A 95 -0.78 0.83 -6.68
CA ILE A 95 -1.16 1.23 -5.32
C ILE A 95 -1.41 2.72 -5.30
N GLN A 96 -2.63 3.13 -4.97
CA GLN A 96 -3.05 4.52 -4.80
C GLN A 96 -2.90 4.97 -3.34
N GLY A 97 -2.35 6.17 -3.16
CA GLY A 97 -2.27 6.89 -1.89
C GLY A 97 -3.12 8.16 -1.89
N ALA A 98 -2.81 9.13 -1.02
CA ALA A 98 -3.48 10.42 -0.98
C ALA A 98 -3.19 11.28 -2.22
N GLY A 99 -4.16 12.12 -2.59
CA GLY A 99 -4.12 12.92 -3.82
C GLY A 99 -4.02 12.01 -5.04
N ASP A 100 -3.08 12.34 -5.93
CA ASP A 100 -2.77 11.54 -7.13
C ASP A 100 -1.51 10.67 -6.95
N SER A 101 -1.02 10.52 -5.71
CA SER A 101 0.18 9.71 -5.44
C SER A 101 -0.08 8.22 -5.69
N LYS A 102 0.86 7.56 -6.36
CA LYS A 102 0.74 6.15 -6.74
C LYS A 102 2.11 5.50 -6.96
N ALA A 103 2.15 4.19 -6.81
CA ALA A 103 3.30 3.36 -7.20
C ALA A 103 2.81 2.10 -7.93
N THR A 104 3.54 1.67 -8.95
CA THR A 104 3.30 0.36 -9.60
C THR A 104 4.34 -0.63 -9.11
N ILE A 105 3.88 -1.72 -8.52
CA ILE A 105 4.71 -2.79 -7.97
C ILE A 105 4.58 -4.01 -8.86
N TYR A 106 5.70 -4.61 -9.24
CA TYR A 106 5.74 -5.88 -9.95
C TYR A 106 6.04 -7.00 -8.96
N LEU A 107 5.17 -8.01 -8.94
CA LEU A 107 5.34 -9.22 -8.15
C LEU A 107 6.26 -10.22 -8.86
N PRO A 108 6.92 -11.14 -8.11
CA PRO A 108 7.82 -12.13 -8.68
C PRO A 108 7.13 -13.14 -9.61
#